data_AF-A0A520WD47-F1
#
_entry.id   AF-A0A520WD47-F1
#
_cell.length_a   1.000
_cell.length_b   1.000
_cell.length_c   1.000
_cell.angle_alpha   90.00
_cell.angle_beta   90.00
_cell.angle_gamma   90.00
#
_symmetry.space_group_name_H-M   'P 1'
#
loop_
_entity.id
_entity.type
_entity.pdbx_description
1 polymer ?
#
loop_
_entity_poly.entity_id
_entity_poly.type
_entity_poly.pdbx_seq_one_letter_code
_entity_poly.pdbx_strand_id
1 'polypeptide(L)'
;MSSFGHFVGVAAVGALSISCGGDSSTTPVSPTMTTTTSPTGSTTSVTFSGTVKNIVTGTNVSGATVTIGTASGTTGTDGTYSLEVTASGQPDFSVSATGYYTRKSAVSMTGSTTINPEIIPQGDGFDLAFFDHSFREGSKGTTRWADQAQAPYEIWMQVWKCVEPCVDGGAAEFEATAETIPGNVETYMREAIAHTSDLTGGTMTNPVITTKTHPVGTRVGGQGSNRDGASGNSIQFIFIDKFENPAQGGSAWLSFAQSCSDPCAGLAITGSTIKISRAHDTHSRGNGIYTHELGHALGMIPGHGADLSLVPGPSIMGDDAVGVTAKDRLHTKILYKRPIGSVSPDTDPAGTTIN
;
A
#
# COMPACT_ATOMS: atom_id res chain seq x y z
N MET A 1 44.31 41.87 4.26
CA MET A 1 44.08 43.32 4.12
C MET A 1 42.75 43.52 3.42
N SER A 2 41.76 44.13 4.09
CA SER A 2 40.53 44.78 3.55
C SER A 2 39.56 43.92 2.69
N SER A 3 38.24 43.96 2.78
CA SER A 3 37.23 44.56 3.66
C SER A 3 35.88 43.89 3.32
N PHE A 4 35.01 43.80 4.33
CA PHE A 4 33.63 43.29 4.31
C PHE A 4 32.64 44.27 3.65
N GLY A 5 31.48 43.74 3.23
CA GLY A 5 30.24 44.49 2.98
C GLY A 5 29.01 43.58 3.06
N HIS A 6 28.36 43.55 4.23
CA HIS A 6 27.00 43.02 4.47
C HIS A 6 26.08 44.22 4.75
N PHE A 7 24.85 44.19 4.24
CA PHE A 7 23.75 45.07 4.69
C PHE A 7 22.62 44.19 5.22
N VAL A 8 22.32 44.36 6.52
CA VAL A 8 21.11 43.88 7.21
C VAL A 8 20.40 45.12 7.73
N GLY A 9 19.08 45.21 7.50
CA GLY A 9 18.24 46.26 8.06
C GLY A 9 17.03 45.63 8.75
N VAL A 10 16.95 45.78 10.08
CA VAL A 10 15.70 45.65 10.86
C VAL A 10 15.68 46.77 11.88
N ALA A 11 14.61 47.57 11.85
CA ALA A 11 14.44 48.78 12.64
C ALA A 11 13.64 48.53 13.93
N ALA A 12 14.27 48.97 15.02
CA ALA A 12 13.82 49.58 16.27
C ALA A 12 12.39 49.41 16.85
N VAL A 13 12.46 49.17 18.16
CA VAL A 13 11.48 49.18 19.25
C VAL A 13 10.95 50.59 19.56
N GLY A 14 9.70 50.69 19.99
CA GLY A 14 9.15 51.85 20.70
C GLY A 14 8.18 51.43 21.78
N ALA A 15 8.53 51.69 23.04
CA ALA A 15 7.68 51.58 24.22
C ALA A 15 7.52 52.96 24.86
N LEU A 16 6.32 53.31 25.33
CA LEU A 16 6.08 54.27 26.41
C LEU A 16 4.67 54.08 27.00
N SER A 17 4.44 54.65 28.17
CA SER A 17 3.75 54.06 29.33
C SER A 17 2.58 54.88 29.90
N ILE A 18 1.74 54.19 30.69
CA ILE A 18 0.88 54.62 31.84
C ILE A 18 -0.38 55.47 31.59
N SER A 19 -1.53 54.96 32.08
CA SER A 19 -2.53 55.71 32.89
C SER A 19 -3.47 54.77 33.65
N CYS A 20 -3.85 55.15 34.87
CA CYS A 20 -4.76 54.45 35.80
C CYS A 20 -6.04 55.27 36.05
N GLY A 21 -7.14 54.57 36.36
CA GLY A 21 -8.42 55.09 36.91
C GLY A 21 -9.62 54.70 36.03
N GLY A 22 -10.79 54.24 36.50
CA GLY A 22 -11.37 53.99 37.82
C GLY A 22 -12.87 53.69 37.60
N ASP A 23 -13.40 52.70 38.33
CA ASP A 23 -14.78 52.26 38.58
C ASP A 23 -15.97 52.65 37.67
N SER A 24 -16.70 51.61 37.20
CA SER A 24 -18.16 51.52 37.31
C SER A 24 -18.67 50.08 37.09
N SER A 25 -19.33 49.56 38.12
CA SER A 25 -20.03 48.29 38.22
C SER A 25 -21.10 48.09 37.14
N THR A 26 -20.96 47.06 36.31
CA THR A 26 -22.10 46.33 35.71
C THR A 26 -21.84 44.83 35.82
N THR A 27 -22.77 44.10 36.42
CA THR A 27 -22.74 42.65 36.56
C THR A 27 -22.93 41.99 35.18
N PRO A 28 -22.12 40.99 34.79
CA PRO A 28 -22.39 40.23 33.57
C PRO A 28 -23.59 39.31 33.82
N VAL A 29 -24.61 39.41 32.96
CA VAL A 29 -25.69 38.42 32.90
C VAL A 29 -25.12 37.15 32.27
N SER A 30 -25.15 36.04 33.00
CA SER A 30 -24.70 34.74 32.51
C SER A 30 -25.55 34.32 31.30
N PRO A 31 -24.96 33.93 30.15
CA PRO A 31 -25.74 33.49 29.01
C PRO A 31 -26.52 32.22 29.37
N THR A 32 -27.83 32.26 29.14
CA THR A 32 -28.70 31.09 29.21
C THR A 32 -28.17 30.03 28.25
N MET A 33 -27.70 28.90 28.78
CA MET A 33 -27.39 27.73 27.96
C MET A 33 -28.68 27.23 27.33
N THR A 34 -28.88 27.53 26.05
CA THR A 34 -29.83 26.80 25.22
C THR A 34 -29.34 25.36 25.17
N THR A 35 -30.07 24.44 25.80
CA THR A 35 -29.88 23.00 25.65
C THR A 35 -30.22 22.63 24.22
N THR A 36 -29.22 22.68 23.33
CA THR A 36 -29.30 22.03 22.03
C THR A 36 -29.40 20.53 22.30
N THR A 37 -30.58 19.95 22.09
CA THR A 37 -30.75 18.50 22.04
C THR A 37 -29.86 17.97 20.94
N SER A 38 -28.75 17.33 21.32
CA SER A 38 -27.94 16.53 20.40
C SER A 38 -28.88 15.51 19.74
N PRO A 39 -28.84 15.34 18.40
CA PRO A 39 -29.72 14.38 17.73
C PRO A 39 -29.51 13.01 18.37
N THR A 40 -30.56 12.48 18.98
CA THR A 40 -30.55 11.11 19.49
C THR A 40 -30.34 10.22 18.28
N GLY A 41 -29.14 9.65 18.15
CA GLY A 41 -28.79 8.79 17.03
C GLY A 41 -29.83 7.68 16.93
N SER A 42 -30.56 7.63 15.81
CA SER A 42 -31.57 6.59 15.59
C SER A 42 -30.85 5.24 15.50
N THR A 43 -31.16 4.35 16.43
CA THR A 43 -30.71 2.96 16.40
C THR A 43 -31.60 2.18 15.43
N THR A 44 -30.99 1.31 14.63
CA THR A 44 -31.69 0.41 13.70
C THR A 44 -31.47 -1.03 14.16
N SER A 45 -32.51 -1.86 14.14
CA SER A 45 -32.36 -3.32 14.28
C SER A 45 -32.24 -3.97 12.91
N VAL A 46 -31.17 -4.74 12.70
CA VAL A 46 -30.85 -5.43 11.45
C VAL A 46 -30.37 -6.85 11.75
N THR A 47 -30.85 -7.83 11.00
CA THR A 47 -30.32 -9.20 11.06
C THR A 47 -29.23 -9.37 10.01
N PHE A 48 -27.99 -9.60 10.46
CA PHE A 48 -26.87 -9.96 9.61
C PHE A 48 -26.70 -11.48 9.57
N SER A 49 -26.27 -12.01 8.42
CA SER A 49 -26.01 -13.44 8.26
C SER A 49 -24.83 -13.69 7.32
N GLY A 50 -24.31 -14.91 7.30
CA GLY A 50 -23.33 -15.33 6.31
C GLY A 50 -22.51 -16.53 6.77
N THR A 51 -21.37 -16.75 6.11
CA THR A 51 -20.49 -17.91 6.35
C THR A 51 -19.07 -17.47 6.64
N VAL A 52 -18.51 -17.92 7.77
CA VAL A 52 -17.09 -17.70 8.10
C VAL A 52 -16.23 -18.73 7.37
N LYS A 53 -15.17 -18.29 6.69
CA LYS A 53 -14.26 -19.17 5.93
C LYS A 53 -12.80 -19.00 6.33
N ASN A 54 -12.04 -20.07 6.21
CA ASN A 54 -10.58 -20.01 6.21
C ASN A 54 -10.12 -19.38 4.90
N ILE A 55 -9.37 -18.28 4.97
CA ILE A 55 -8.96 -17.53 3.79
C ILE A 55 -8.03 -18.31 2.84
N VAL A 56 -7.28 -19.27 3.38
CA VAL A 56 -6.27 -20.06 2.67
C VAL A 56 -6.93 -21.22 1.94
N THR A 57 -7.71 -22.02 2.66
CA THR A 57 -8.29 -23.27 2.14
C THR A 57 -9.69 -23.07 1.55
N GLY A 58 -10.37 -21.98 1.90
CA GLY A 58 -11.76 -21.73 1.53
C GLY A 58 -12.78 -22.56 2.31
N THR A 59 -12.34 -23.39 3.27
CA THR A 59 -13.23 -24.24 4.07
C THR A 59 -14.02 -23.41 5.07
N ASN A 60 -15.26 -23.81 5.34
CA ASN A 60 -16.10 -23.16 6.35
C ASN A 60 -15.52 -23.37 7.76
N VAL A 61 -15.59 -22.36 8.61
CA VAL A 61 -15.08 -22.40 9.99
C VAL A 61 -16.25 -22.53 10.94
N SER A 62 -16.36 -23.68 11.60
CA SER A 62 -17.34 -23.92 12.66
C SER A 62 -16.87 -23.37 14.00
N GLY A 63 -17.80 -23.00 14.88
CA GLY A 63 -17.47 -22.52 16.23
C GLY A 63 -16.78 -21.15 16.29
N ALA A 64 -16.74 -20.39 15.20
CA ALA A 64 -16.24 -19.02 15.20
C ALA A 64 -17.24 -18.09 15.89
N THR A 65 -16.76 -17.19 16.75
CA THR A 65 -17.56 -16.16 17.39
C THR A 65 -17.56 -14.91 16.53
N VAL A 66 -18.74 -14.47 16.10
CA VAL A 66 -18.97 -13.25 15.33
C VAL A 66 -19.59 -12.21 16.26
N THR A 67 -19.02 -11.02 16.29
CA THR A 67 -19.50 -9.91 17.13
C THR A 67 -19.67 -8.65 16.28
N ILE A 68 -20.82 -7.98 16.44
CA ILE A 68 -21.15 -6.70 15.81
C ILE A 68 -21.67 -5.75 16.90
N GLY A 69 -20.88 -4.74 17.24
CA GLY A 69 -21.13 -3.89 18.41
C GLY A 69 -21.21 -4.73 19.68
N THR A 70 -22.37 -4.74 20.33
CA THR A 70 -22.63 -5.54 21.55
C THR A 70 -23.27 -6.89 21.28
N ALA A 71 -23.75 -7.15 20.05
CA ALA A 71 -24.37 -8.41 19.67
C ALA A 71 -23.29 -9.44 19.32
N SER A 72 -23.47 -10.70 19.74
CA SER A 72 -22.54 -11.79 19.44
C SER A 72 -23.26 -13.10 19.20
N GLY A 73 -22.69 -13.95 18.35
CA GLY A 73 -23.17 -15.30 18.05
C GLY A 73 -22.04 -16.20 17.59
N THR A 74 -22.30 -17.51 17.53
CA THR A 74 -21.31 -18.51 17.11
C THR A 74 -21.78 -19.21 15.84
N THR A 75 -20.87 -19.47 14.91
CA THR A 75 -21.19 -20.20 13.68
C THR A 75 -21.52 -21.67 13.94
N GLY A 76 -22.47 -22.20 13.18
CA GLY A 76 -22.80 -23.63 13.15
C GLY A 76 -21.69 -24.52 12.57
N THR A 77 -21.94 -25.83 12.48
CA THR A 77 -21.01 -26.81 11.89
C THR A 77 -20.73 -26.58 10.41
N ASP A 78 -21.66 -25.93 9.71
CA ASP A 78 -21.53 -25.50 8.32
C ASP A 78 -20.85 -24.12 8.19
N GLY A 79 -20.40 -23.53 9.30
CA GLY A 79 -19.76 -22.21 9.36
C GLY A 79 -20.71 -21.03 9.19
N THR A 80 -22.03 -21.25 9.16
CA THR A 80 -23.02 -20.19 9.00
C THR A 80 -23.38 -19.52 10.32
N TYR A 81 -23.76 -18.24 10.28
CA TYR A 81 -24.30 -17.51 11.42
C TYR A 81 -25.47 -16.60 11.01
N SER A 82 -26.30 -16.24 12.00
CA SER A 82 -27.33 -15.21 11.89
C SER A 82 -27.38 -14.45 13.21
N LEU A 83 -27.31 -13.12 13.17
CA LEU A 83 -27.17 -12.26 14.33
C LEU A 83 -28.03 -11.01 14.17
N GLU A 84 -28.96 -10.79 15.10
CA GLU A 84 -29.70 -9.53 15.19
C GLU A 84 -28.86 -8.48 15.92
N VAL A 85 -28.74 -7.29 15.32
CA VAL A 85 -27.90 -6.20 15.80
C VAL A 85 -28.75 -4.95 15.88
N THR A 86 -28.81 -4.34 17.07
CA THR A 86 -29.38 -3.01 17.26
C THR A 86 -28.26 -2.02 17.52
N ALA A 87 -27.97 -1.16 16.55
CA ALA A 87 -26.90 -0.16 16.64
C ALA A 87 -27.20 1.06 15.76
N SER A 88 -26.41 2.12 15.91
CA SER A 88 -26.40 3.27 15.03
C SER A 88 -25.03 3.42 14.36
N GLY A 89 -24.99 4.04 13.18
CA GLY A 89 -23.75 4.30 12.46
C GLY A 89 -23.04 3.04 11.96
N GLN A 90 -21.75 2.93 12.25
CA GLN A 90 -20.88 1.82 11.84
C GLN A 90 -20.31 1.10 13.08
N PRO A 91 -21.04 0.14 13.69
CA PRO A 91 -20.51 -0.61 14.83
C PRO A 91 -19.27 -1.42 14.47
N ASP A 92 -18.41 -1.64 15.46
CA ASP A 92 -17.24 -2.52 15.34
C ASP A 92 -17.65 -3.94 15.02
N PHE A 93 -16.86 -4.60 14.17
CA PHE A 93 -17.01 -6.00 13.78
C PHE A 93 -15.79 -6.80 14.18
N SER A 94 -16.00 -8.00 14.70
CA SER A 94 -14.92 -8.97 14.87
C SER A 94 -15.36 -10.41 14.68
N VAL A 95 -14.42 -11.24 14.22
CA VAL A 95 -14.57 -12.70 14.16
C VAL A 95 -13.34 -13.34 14.77
N SER A 96 -13.54 -14.26 15.71
CA SER A 96 -12.49 -15.02 16.35
C SER A 96 -12.82 -16.51 16.37
N ALA A 97 -11.79 -17.34 16.26
CA ALA A 97 -11.88 -18.79 16.37
C ALA A 97 -10.53 -19.34 16.86
N THR A 98 -10.54 -20.48 17.53
CA THR A 98 -9.30 -21.16 17.95
C THR A 98 -8.46 -21.52 16.72
N GLY A 99 -7.17 -21.17 16.76
CA GLY A 99 -6.25 -21.42 15.65
C GLY A 99 -6.31 -20.38 14.52
N TYR A 100 -6.99 -19.25 14.74
CA TYR A 100 -7.08 -18.14 13.78
C TYR A 100 -6.68 -16.82 14.41
N TYR A 101 -6.15 -15.90 13.60
CA TYR A 101 -6.02 -14.50 13.99
C TYR A 101 -7.40 -13.84 13.96
N THR A 102 -7.70 -13.03 14.98
CA THR A 102 -8.96 -12.29 15.05
C THR A 102 -9.03 -11.28 13.92
N ARG A 103 -10.08 -11.39 13.10
CA ARG A 103 -10.43 -10.42 12.06
C ARG A 103 -11.17 -9.26 12.70
N LYS A 104 -10.79 -8.02 12.37
CA LYS A 104 -11.46 -6.80 12.85
C LYS A 104 -11.78 -5.84 11.69
N SER A 105 -12.98 -5.27 11.71
CA SER A 105 -13.45 -4.28 10.75
C SER A 105 -14.59 -3.45 11.38
N ALA A 106 -15.34 -2.70 10.58
CA ALA A 106 -16.63 -2.16 10.96
C ALA A 106 -17.74 -2.75 10.08
N VAL A 107 -19.00 -2.56 10.48
CA VAL A 107 -20.19 -2.92 9.70
C VAL A 107 -21.02 -1.68 9.43
N SER A 108 -21.48 -1.48 8.21
CA SER A 108 -22.52 -0.52 7.89
C SER A 108 -23.89 -1.07 8.30
N MET A 109 -24.66 -0.32 9.09
CA MET A 109 -26.05 -0.68 9.43
C MET A 109 -27.05 -0.49 8.27
N THR A 110 -26.58 -0.06 7.10
CA THR A 110 -27.35 0.04 5.85
C THR A 110 -26.64 -0.72 4.73
N GLY A 111 -27.39 -1.16 3.73
CA GLY A 111 -26.84 -1.92 2.59
C GLY A 111 -26.91 -3.42 2.79
N SER A 112 -25.86 -4.15 2.40
CA SER A 112 -25.83 -5.61 2.46
C SER A 112 -25.91 -6.10 3.90
N THR A 113 -26.78 -7.08 4.16
CA THR A 113 -26.86 -7.77 5.45
C THR A 113 -26.17 -9.15 5.41
N THR A 114 -25.57 -9.50 4.27
CA THR A 114 -24.80 -10.74 4.12
C THR A 114 -23.31 -10.45 4.21
N ILE A 115 -22.62 -11.07 5.17
CA ILE A 115 -21.18 -10.90 5.40
C ILE A 115 -20.54 -12.28 5.45
N ASN A 116 -19.62 -12.55 4.54
CA ASN A 116 -18.88 -13.81 4.47
C ASN A 116 -17.42 -13.57 4.86
N PRO A 117 -17.10 -13.41 6.15
CA PRO A 117 -15.75 -13.05 6.58
C PRO A 117 -14.80 -14.22 6.32
N GLU A 118 -13.66 -13.90 5.70
CA GLU A 118 -12.53 -14.83 5.59
C GLU A 118 -11.52 -14.50 6.69
N ILE A 119 -11.19 -15.46 7.55
CA ILE A 119 -10.25 -15.29 8.66
C ILE A 119 -8.93 -16.02 8.39
N ILE A 120 -7.82 -15.45 8.88
CA ILE A 120 -6.47 -15.96 8.64
C ILE A 120 -6.11 -17.05 9.68
N PRO A 121 -5.75 -18.27 9.27
CA PRO A 121 -5.30 -19.31 10.19
C PRO A 121 -3.91 -19.00 10.76
N GLN A 122 -3.63 -19.50 11.96
CA GLN A 122 -2.28 -19.52 12.57
C GLN A 122 -1.46 -20.73 12.04
N GLY A 123 -1.77 -21.18 10.83
CA GLY A 123 -1.29 -22.40 10.20
C GLY A 123 -1.59 -22.40 8.71
N ASP A 124 -1.77 -23.58 8.10
CA ASP A 124 -2.04 -23.74 6.66
C ASP A 124 -1.04 -23.03 5.73
N GLY A 125 0.21 -22.87 6.19
CA GLY A 125 1.27 -22.20 5.46
C GLY A 125 1.25 -20.68 5.54
N PHE A 126 0.28 -20.07 6.23
CA PHE A 126 0.33 -18.64 6.54
C PHE A 126 1.41 -18.35 7.59
N ASP A 127 2.21 -17.33 7.33
CA ASP A 127 3.34 -16.88 8.11
C ASP A 127 3.15 -15.38 8.41
N LEU A 128 2.69 -15.08 9.62
CA LEU A 128 2.41 -13.70 10.03
C LEU A 128 3.68 -12.85 10.01
N ALA A 129 4.84 -13.39 10.39
CA ALA A 129 6.07 -12.64 10.42
C ALA A 129 6.51 -12.26 9.00
N PHE A 130 6.42 -13.19 8.05
CA PHE A 130 6.64 -12.89 6.65
C PHE A 130 5.62 -11.90 6.09
N PHE A 131 4.34 -12.03 6.44
CA PHE A 131 3.30 -11.11 5.96
C PHE A 131 3.54 -9.69 6.48
N ASP A 132 3.79 -9.56 7.78
CA ASP A 132 4.04 -8.27 8.42
C ASP A 132 5.30 -7.63 7.84
N HIS A 133 6.38 -8.40 7.68
CA HIS A 133 7.62 -7.90 7.10
C HIS A 133 7.42 -7.48 5.63
N SER A 134 6.88 -8.35 4.79
CA SER A 134 6.89 -8.11 3.33
C SER A 134 5.79 -7.18 2.84
N PHE A 135 4.70 -6.98 3.61
CA PHE A 135 3.50 -6.31 3.11
C PHE A 135 2.94 -5.21 4.03
N ARG A 136 3.42 -5.07 5.27
CA ARG A 136 2.86 -4.10 6.23
C ARG A 136 3.94 -3.20 6.83
N GLU A 137 3.58 -1.95 7.04
CA GLU A 137 4.40 -1.00 7.79
C GLU A 137 3.66 -0.61 9.07
N GLY A 138 4.01 -1.24 10.20
CA GLY A 138 3.51 -0.89 11.54
C GLY A 138 2.03 -0.48 11.58
N SER A 139 1.77 0.77 11.98
CA SER A 139 0.43 1.37 12.07
C SER A 139 -0.14 1.90 10.76
N LYS A 140 0.67 1.98 9.69
CA LYS A 140 0.23 2.43 8.37
C LYS A 140 -0.45 1.29 7.60
N GLY A 141 -0.01 0.05 7.82
CA GLY A 141 -0.65 -1.14 7.26
C GLY A 141 -0.24 -1.46 5.83
N THR A 142 -1.10 -2.17 5.11
CA THR A 142 -0.85 -2.70 3.77
C THR A 142 -0.91 -1.64 2.67
N THR A 143 -0.07 -1.82 1.65
CA THR A 143 -0.08 -1.05 0.41
C THR A 143 -0.24 -2.00 -0.76
N ARG A 144 -1.10 -1.67 -1.72
CA ARG A 144 -1.27 -2.43 -2.96
C ARG A 144 -1.87 -1.57 -4.05
N TRP A 145 -1.90 -2.10 -5.26
CA TRP A 145 -2.53 -1.44 -6.40
C TRP A 145 -4.01 -1.10 -6.13
N ALA A 146 -4.41 0.13 -6.49
CA ALA A 146 -5.72 0.72 -6.21
C ALA A 146 -6.83 0.06 -7.03
N ASP A 147 -6.66 0.03 -8.36
CA ASP A 147 -7.58 -0.61 -9.29
C ASP A 147 -7.27 -2.10 -9.42
N GLN A 148 -7.98 -2.87 -8.62
CA GLN A 148 -7.78 -4.31 -8.54
C GLN A 148 -8.06 -5.03 -9.86
N ALA A 149 -8.82 -4.45 -10.80
CA ALA A 149 -9.24 -5.16 -12.00
C ALA A 149 -8.13 -5.24 -13.06
N GLN A 150 -7.48 -4.11 -13.38
CA GLN A 150 -6.45 -4.03 -14.43
C GLN A 150 -5.51 -2.83 -14.22
N ALA A 151 -4.24 -3.09 -13.90
CA ALA A 151 -3.19 -2.10 -14.21
C ALA A 151 -2.82 -2.26 -15.69
N PRO A 152 -2.72 -1.20 -16.50
CA PRO A 152 -2.09 -1.31 -17.81
C PRO A 152 -0.57 -1.38 -17.62
N TYR A 153 0.07 -2.16 -18.48
CA TYR A 153 1.51 -2.40 -18.41
C TYR A 153 2.19 -1.79 -19.61
N GLU A 154 3.32 -1.15 -19.37
CA GLU A 154 4.10 -0.49 -20.40
C GLU A 154 5.50 -1.07 -20.44
N ILE A 155 5.97 -1.43 -21.63
CA ILE A 155 7.37 -1.77 -21.86
C ILE A 155 7.97 -0.69 -22.73
N TRP A 156 8.95 0.03 -22.19
CA TRP A 156 9.64 1.08 -22.92
C TRP A 156 10.79 0.48 -23.71
N MET A 157 10.74 0.65 -25.03
CA MET A 157 11.58 -0.10 -25.96
C MET A 157 13.00 0.43 -26.09
N GLN A 158 13.36 1.48 -25.36
CA GLN A 158 14.71 2.06 -25.39
C GLN A 158 15.50 1.80 -24.14
N VAL A 159 16.81 1.82 -24.29
CA VAL A 159 17.73 1.97 -23.17
C VAL A 159 17.67 3.42 -22.69
N TRP A 160 17.61 3.59 -21.37
CA TRP A 160 17.61 4.89 -20.72
C TRP A 160 18.94 5.09 -19.98
N LYS A 161 19.65 6.16 -20.30
CA LYS A 161 20.87 6.51 -19.57
C LYS A 161 20.50 7.43 -18.41
N CYS A 162 21.15 7.22 -17.28
CA CYS A 162 21.04 8.15 -16.18
C CYS A 162 21.67 9.51 -16.57
N VAL A 163 21.03 10.62 -16.19
CA VAL A 163 21.55 11.98 -16.35
C VAL A 163 22.42 12.32 -15.16
N GLU A 164 23.68 12.68 -15.41
CA GLU A 164 24.64 12.95 -14.35
C GLU A 164 24.36 14.32 -13.64
N PRO A 165 24.54 14.41 -12.32
CA PRO A 165 24.98 13.33 -11.43
C PRO A 165 23.87 12.30 -11.22
N CYS A 166 24.22 11.03 -11.43
CA CYS A 166 23.35 9.94 -11.06
C CYS A 166 23.15 9.95 -9.55
N VAL A 167 21.90 10.00 -9.11
CA VAL A 167 21.55 9.86 -7.70
C VAL A 167 20.93 8.49 -7.48
N ASP A 168 21.35 7.81 -6.43
CA ASP A 168 20.75 6.55 -6.04
C ASP A 168 19.25 6.72 -5.71
N GLY A 169 18.46 5.72 -6.12
CA GLY A 169 17.03 5.65 -5.84
C GLY A 169 16.12 6.40 -6.81
N GLY A 170 14.88 6.62 -6.36
CA GLY A 170 13.76 7.08 -7.19
C GLY A 170 13.90 8.48 -7.82
N ALA A 171 14.84 9.29 -7.33
CA ALA A 171 15.01 10.69 -7.73
C ALA A 171 15.90 10.88 -8.97
N ALA A 172 16.56 9.83 -9.47
CA ALA A 172 17.39 9.93 -10.67
C ALA A 172 16.58 10.35 -11.90
N GLU A 173 17.14 11.31 -12.65
CA GLU A 173 16.67 11.68 -13.97
C GLU A 173 17.29 10.73 -15.00
N PHE A 174 16.46 10.24 -15.94
CA PHE A 174 16.87 9.34 -17.01
C PHE A 174 16.52 9.93 -18.36
N GLU A 175 17.39 9.75 -19.34
CA GLU A 175 17.25 10.24 -20.70
C GLU A 175 17.16 9.07 -21.70
N ALA A 176 16.15 9.08 -22.57
CA ALA A 176 15.96 8.10 -23.62
C ALA A 176 17.11 8.17 -24.63
N THR A 177 17.73 7.02 -24.90
CA THR A 177 18.77 6.90 -25.91
C THR A 177 18.21 6.44 -27.25
N ALA A 178 19.05 6.42 -28.29
CA ALA A 178 18.72 5.82 -29.58
C ALA A 178 18.80 4.28 -29.56
N GLU A 179 19.35 3.69 -28.50
CA GLU A 179 19.53 2.26 -28.37
C GLU A 179 18.19 1.58 -27.99
N THR A 180 17.85 0.50 -28.70
CA THR A 180 16.68 -0.33 -28.40
C THR A 180 17.04 -1.40 -27.38
N ILE A 181 16.11 -1.78 -26.51
CA ILE A 181 16.34 -2.89 -25.57
C ILE A 181 16.63 -4.20 -26.32
N PRO A 182 17.52 -5.05 -25.78
CA PRO A 182 17.70 -6.41 -26.30
C PRO A 182 16.39 -7.23 -26.25
N GLY A 183 16.17 -8.12 -27.24
CA GLY A 183 14.94 -8.92 -27.30
C GLY A 183 14.71 -9.86 -26.11
N ASN A 184 15.78 -10.33 -25.47
CA ASN A 184 15.70 -11.10 -24.23
C ASN A 184 15.22 -10.25 -23.04
N VAL A 185 15.56 -8.96 -22.99
CA VAL A 185 15.09 -8.04 -21.95
C VAL A 185 13.58 -7.84 -22.04
N GLU A 186 13.06 -7.62 -23.26
CA GLU A 186 11.61 -7.55 -23.49
C GLU A 186 10.92 -8.85 -23.05
N THR A 187 11.52 -10.00 -23.39
CA THR A 187 10.99 -11.33 -23.01
C THR A 187 10.88 -11.46 -21.49
N TYR A 188 11.92 -11.10 -20.74
CA TYR A 188 11.92 -11.17 -19.28
C TYR A 188 10.89 -10.23 -18.63
N MET A 189 10.70 -9.03 -19.19
CA MET A 189 9.65 -8.12 -18.73
C MET A 189 8.26 -8.75 -18.92
N ARG A 190 7.99 -9.36 -20.07
CA ARG A 190 6.71 -10.04 -20.35
C ARG A 190 6.49 -11.26 -19.44
N GLU A 191 7.54 -12.04 -19.18
CA GLU A 191 7.50 -13.18 -18.26
C GLU A 191 7.18 -12.74 -16.83
N ALA A 192 7.83 -11.68 -16.34
CA ALA A 192 7.51 -11.12 -15.03
C ALA A 192 6.04 -10.70 -14.96
N ILE A 193 5.57 -9.95 -15.95
CA ILE A 193 4.17 -9.48 -16.04
C ILE A 193 3.18 -10.65 -15.96
N ALA A 194 3.49 -11.79 -16.58
CA ALA A 194 2.65 -12.99 -16.57
C ALA A 194 2.43 -13.58 -15.16
N HIS A 195 3.29 -13.28 -14.18
CA HIS A 195 3.11 -13.70 -12.79
C HIS A 195 2.05 -12.90 -12.02
N THR A 196 1.64 -11.73 -12.53
CA THR A 196 0.70 -10.83 -11.83
C THR A 196 -0.57 -11.55 -11.39
N SER A 197 -1.22 -12.26 -12.32
CA SER A 197 -2.52 -12.87 -12.02
C SER A 197 -2.40 -14.00 -11.00
N ASP A 198 -1.37 -14.83 -11.13
CA ASP A 198 -1.06 -15.90 -10.18
C ASP A 198 -0.76 -15.35 -8.77
N LEU A 199 0.13 -14.36 -8.67
CA LEU A 199 0.51 -13.72 -7.41
C LEU A 199 -0.68 -13.07 -6.70
N THR A 200 -1.55 -12.39 -7.44
CA THR A 200 -2.70 -11.67 -6.86
C THR A 200 -3.95 -12.54 -6.70
N GLY A 201 -3.84 -13.85 -6.95
CA GLY A 201 -4.94 -14.80 -6.84
C GLY A 201 -6.08 -14.53 -7.84
N GLY A 202 -5.75 -14.00 -9.01
CA GLY A 202 -6.68 -13.63 -10.07
C GLY A 202 -7.30 -12.24 -9.89
N THR A 203 -6.95 -11.51 -8.83
CA THR A 203 -7.51 -10.17 -8.56
C THR A 203 -7.11 -9.22 -9.68
N MET A 204 -5.80 -9.05 -9.90
CA MET A 204 -5.29 -8.37 -11.08
C MET A 204 -5.22 -9.36 -12.24
N THR A 205 -5.94 -9.08 -13.32
CA THR A 205 -6.00 -9.99 -14.47
C THR A 205 -4.87 -9.74 -15.46
N ASN A 206 -4.60 -10.73 -16.33
CA ASN A 206 -3.55 -10.62 -17.36
C ASN A 206 -3.70 -9.33 -18.16
N PRO A 207 -2.70 -8.45 -18.10
CA PRO A 207 -2.88 -7.09 -18.56
C PRO A 207 -2.69 -6.95 -20.07
N VAL A 208 -3.29 -5.90 -20.61
CA VAL A 208 -2.88 -5.35 -21.90
C VAL A 208 -1.49 -4.77 -21.74
N ILE A 209 -0.51 -5.37 -22.41
CA ILE A 209 0.88 -4.88 -22.47
C ILE A 209 1.01 -3.96 -23.68
N THR A 210 1.35 -2.70 -23.44
CA THR A 210 1.65 -1.72 -24.48
C THR A 210 3.16 -1.50 -24.56
N THR A 211 3.73 -1.61 -25.76
CA THR A 211 5.12 -1.19 -26.00
C THR A 211 5.14 0.30 -26.34
N LYS A 212 6.09 1.06 -25.78
CA LYS A 212 6.24 2.49 -26.04
C LYS A 212 7.66 2.84 -26.52
N THR A 213 7.72 3.85 -27.39
CA THR A 213 8.96 4.42 -27.91
C THR A 213 8.92 5.92 -27.66
N HIS A 214 9.99 6.47 -27.10
CA HIS A 214 10.12 7.89 -26.76
C HIS A 214 11.11 8.61 -27.70
N PRO A 215 10.95 9.89 -28.03
CA PRO A 215 11.99 10.62 -28.76
C PRO A 215 13.34 10.57 -28.03
N VAL A 216 14.45 10.44 -28.76
CA VAL A 216 15.80 10.49 -28.16
C VAL A 216 15.99 11.85 -27.45
N GLY A 217 16.56 11.82 -26.25
CA GLY A 217 16.70 13.01 -25.41
C GLY A 217 15.48 13.30 -24.53
N THR A 218 14.40 12.52 -24.62
CA THR A 218 13.28 12.60 -23.67
C THR A 218 13.79 12.29 -22.27
N ARG A 219 13.44 13.12 -21.29
CA ARG A 219 13.85 12.95 -19.89
C ARG A 219 12.67 12.62 -18.99
N VAL A 220 12.89 11.73 -18.02
CA VAL A 220 11.92 11.33 -16.99
C VAL A 220 12.59 11.28 -15.62
N GLY A 221 11.83 11.54 -14.54
CA GLY A 221 12.38 11.62 -13.18
C GLY A 221 12.95 13.00 -12.83
N GLY A 222 13.73 13.09 -11.73
CA GLY A 222 14.32 14.34 -11.21
C GLY A 222 13.57 14.97 -10.03
N GLN A 223 14.26 15.86 -9.30
CA GLN A 223 13.69 16.61 -8.17
C GLN A 223 12.87 17.80 -8.69
N GLY A 224 11.54 17.78 -8.53
CA GLY A 224 10.66 18.93 -8.83
C GLY A 224 10.08 18.98 -10.25
N SER A 225 10.44 18.06 -11.14
CA SER A 225 9.60 17.72 -12.29
C SER A 225 8.32 17.04 -11.79
N ASN A 226 7.22 17.11 -12.57
CA ASN A 226 6.19 16.09 -12.47
C ASN A 226 6.93 14.75 -12.46
N ARG A 227 6.82 14.03 -11.34
CA ARG A 227 7.62 12.86 -10.99
C ARG A 227 7.26 11.64 -11.84
N ASP A 228 6.87 11.86 -13.09
CA ASP A 228 6.25 10.90 -13.98
C ASP A 228 7.33 10.18 -14.79
N GLY A 229 8.12 9.37 -14.08
CA GLY A 229 8.38 8.04 -14.59
C GLY A 229 7.20 7.10 -14.27
N ALA A 230 6.42 7.37 -13.22
CA ALA A 230 5.26 6.57 -12.86
C ALA A 230 4.01 7.44 -13.07
N SER A 231 3.65 7.67 -14.34
CA SER A 231 2.39 8.37 -14.64
C SER A 231 1.26 7.56 -14.01
N GLY A 232 0.48 8.22 -13.15
CA GLY A 232 -0.67 7.62 -12.49
C GLY A 232 -1.48 6.82 -13.52
N ASN A 233 -1.78 5.57 -13.15
CA ASN A 233 -2.52 4.55 -13.89
C ASN A 233 -1.69 3.58 -14.76
N SER A 234 -0.43 3.24 -14.46
CA SER A 234 0.30 2.16 -15.18
C SER A 234 1.51 1.59 -14.43
N ILE A 235 1.86 0.33 -14.70
CA ILE A 235 3.13 -0.31 -14.29
C ILE A 235 4.07 -0.31 -15.49
N GLN A 236 5.19 0.39 -15.36
CA GLN A 236 6.08 0.70 -16.47
C GLN A 236 7.42 0.01 -16.28
N PHE A 237 7.87 -0.77 -17.26
CA PHE A 237 9.19 -1.36 -17.29
C PHE A 237 10.11 -0.52 -18.17
N ILE A 238 11.22 -0.08 -17.58
CA ILE A 238 12.30 0.64 -18.28
C ILE A 238 13.62 -0.10 -18.08
N PHE A 239 14.41 -0.18 -19.14
CA PHE A 239 15.76 -0.75 -19.09
C PHE A 239 16.77 0.40 -19.08
N ILE A 240 17.65 0.40 -18.08
CA ILE A 240 18.61 1.48 -17.85
C ILE A 240 20.04 0.99 -18.06
N ASP A 241 20.93 1.90 -18.45
CA ASP A 241 22.36 1.58 -18.63
C ASP A 241 23.04 1.24 -17.29
N LYS A 242 22.79 2.04 -16.25
CA LYS A 242 23.32 1.84 -14.90
C LYS A 242 22.51 2.60 -13.85
N PHE A 243 22.58 2.15 -12.60
CA PHE A 243 22.33 2.97 -11.42
C PHE A 243 23.63 3.68 -10.97
N GLU A 244 23.54 4.58 -9.99
CA GLU A 244 24.74 5.14 -9.33
C GLU A 244 25.48 4.03 -8.57
N ASN A 245 24.78 3.24 -7.76
CA ASN A 245 25.31 2.02 -7.16
C ASN A 245 25.36 0.86 -8.17
N PRO A 246 26.55 0.38 -8.56
CA PRO A 246 26.68 -0.69 -9.55
C PRO A 246 26.21 -2.06 -9.05
N ALA A 247 26.00 -2.25 -7.73
CA ALA A 247 25.46 -3.48 -7.16
C ALA A 247 23.93 -3.56 -7.21
N GLN A 248 23.26 -2.47 -7.61
CA GLN A 248 21.81 -2.43 -7.73
C GLN A 248 21.37 -3.03 -9.08
N GLY A 249 20.58 -4.11 -9.01
CA GLY A 249 20.07 -4.78 -10.21
C GLY A 249 18.74 -4.24 -10.74
N GLY A 250 17.91 -3.73 -9.84
CA GLY A 250 16.60 -3.20 -10.15
C GLY A 250 16.12 -2.17 -9.13
N SER A 251 15.04 -1.50 -9.46
CA SER A 251 14.27 -0.68 -8.53
C SER A 251 12.83 -0.53 -9.00
N ALA A 252 11.88 -0.66 -8.09
CA ALA A 252 10.51 -0.25 -8.30
C ALA A 252 10.25 1.08 -7.60
N TRP A 253 9.84 2.08 -8.38
CA TRP A 253 9.37 3.35 -7.87
C TRP A 253 7.86 3.43 -7.98
N LEU A 254 7.21 4.08 -7.02
CA LEU A 254 5.77 3.97 -6.81
C LEU A 254 5.12 5.35 -6.74
N SER A 255 3.99 5.48 -7.41
CA SER A 255 3.06 6.59 -7.27
C SER A 255 1.89 6.13 -6.41
N PHE A 256 1.44 7.02 -5.53
CA PHE A 256 0.36 6.75 -4.59
C PHE A 256 -0.84 7.66 -4.87
N ALA A 257 -2.02 7.25 -4.40
CA ALA A 257 -3.25 8.03 -4.56
C ALA A 257 -3.20 9.43 -3.91
N GLN A 258 -2.25 9.66 -2.99
CA GLN A 258 -2.06 10.92 -2.29
C GLN A 258 -0.57 11.18 -2.03
N SER A 259 -0.18 12.45 -1.88
CA SER A 259 1.18 12.83 -1.48
C SER A 259 1.48 12.35 -0.06
N CYS A 260 2.68 11.81 0.15
CA CYS A 260 3.12 11.23 1.42
C CYS A 260 4.61 11.49 1.63
N SER A 261 5.01 11.51 2.90
CA SER A 261 6.41 11.38 3.31
C SER A 261 6.74 9.90 3.51
N ASP A 262 7.86 9.47 2.92
CA ASP A 262 8.39 8.11 3.00
C ASP A 262 8.44 7.59 4.47
N PRO A 263 7.97 6.36 4.78
CA PRO A 263 7.29 5.41 3.90
C PRO A 263 5.82 5.75 3.65
N CYS A 264 5.42 5.69 2.37
CA CYS A 264 4.07 5.90 1.87
C CYS A 264 3.12 4.71 2.10
N ALA A 265 3.42 3.89 3.12
CA ALA A 265 2.64 2.71 3.41
C ALA A 265 1.19 3.05 3.82
N GLY A 266 0.26 2.11 3.61
CA GLY A 266 -1.16 2.32 3.91
C GLY A 266 -1.93 3.08 2.83
N LEU A 267 -1.29 3.39 1.70
CA LEU A 267 -1.89 4.10 0.57
C LEU A 267 -2.04 3.19 -0.63
N ALA A 268 -2.98 3.55 -1.50
CA ALA A 268 -3.19 2.82 -2.75
C ALA A 268 -2.07 3.18 -3.75
N ILE A 269 -1.46 2.17 -4.37
CA ILE A 269 -0.54 2.37 -5.49
C ILE A 269 -1.38 2.71 -6.72
N THR A 270 -1.01 3.80 -7.39
CA THR A 270 -1.68 4.26 -8.61
C THR A 270 -0.77 4.19 -9.83
N GLY A 271 0.55 4.10 -9.65
CA GLY A 271 1.52 4.04 -10.72
C GLY A 271 2.79 3.35 -10.25
N SER A 272 3.56 2.75 -11.15
CA SER A 272 4.90 2.28 -10.82
C SER A 272 5.85 2.36 -12.01
N THR A 273 7.12 2.65 -11.72
CA THR A 273 8.24 2.53 -12.66
C THR A 273 9.21 1.49 -12.13
N ILE A 274 9.31 0.38 -12.85
CA ILE A 274 10.29 -0.66 -12.64
C ILE A 274 11.49 -0.35 -13.55
N LYS A 275 12.65 -0.13 -12.94
CA LYS A 275 13.91 0.13 -13.62
C LYS A 275 14.79 -1.10 -13.48
N ILE A 276 15.31 -1.61 -14.58
CA ILE A 276 16.21 -2.77 -14.59
C ILE A 276 17.55 -2.35 -15.18
N SER A 277 18.63 -2.61 -14.45
CA SER A 277 19.98 -2.22 -14.85
C SER A 277 20.61 -3.25 -15.79
N ARG A 278 21.25 -2.76 -16.85
CA ARG A 278 22.11 -3.55 -17.73
C ARG A 278 23.22 -4.27 -16.97
N ALA A 279 23.81 -3.67 -15.94
CA ALA A 279 24.89 -4.29 -15.17
C ALA A 279 24.47 -5.63 -14.51
N HIS A 280 23.17 -5.85 -14.32
CA HIS A 280 22.59 -7.04 -13.72
C HIS A 280 21.73 -7.87 -14.69
N ASP A 281 21.81 -7.60 -16.00
CA ASP A 281 21.20 -8.46 -17.03
C ASP A 281 21.98 -9.78 -17.24
N THR A 282 23.11 -9.94 -16.55
CA THR A 282 24.01 -11.08 -16.66
C THR A 282 23.47 -12.28 -15.86
N HIS A 283 22.73 -13.15 -16.56
CA HIS A 283 22.45 -14.61 -16.42
C HIS A 283 22.55 -15.36 -15.06
N SER A 284 23.35 -14.93 -14.09
CA SER A 284 23.64 -15.60 -12.81
C SER A 284 22.46 -15.67 -11.83
N ARG A 285 21.44 -14.82 -11.97
CA ARG A 285 20.21 -14.83 -11.14
C ARG A 285 18.91 -15.09 -11.93
N GLY A 286 19.01 -15.41 -13.22
CA GLY A 286 17.85 -15.57 -14.10
C GLY A 286 16.99 -14.30 -14.27
N ASN A 287 15.72 -14.47 -14.67
CA ASN A 287 14.72 -13.41 -14.79
C ASN A 287 14.12 -12.97 -13.42
N GLY A 288 14.68 -13.44 -12.30
CA GLY A 288 14.14 -13.24 -10.95
C GLY A 288 14.04 -11.77 -10.53
N ILE A 289 14.99 -10.92 -10.94
CA ILE A 289 14.96 -9.48 -10.61
C ILE A 289 13.75 -8.77 -11.21
N TYR A 290 13.32 -9.12 -12.43
CA TYR A 290 12.14 -8.51 -13.05
C TYR A 290 10.88 -8.81 -12.24
N THR A 291 10.78 -10.03 -11.70
CA THR A 291 9.66 -10.45 -10.87
C THR A 291 9.75 -9.89 -9.45
N HIS A 292 10.94 -9.73 -8.90
CA HIS A 292 11.19 -9.02 -7.65
C HIS A 292 10.65 -7.59 -7.72
N GLU A 293 11.11 -6.82 -8.72
CA GLU A 293 10.65 -5.43 -8.88
C GLU A 293 9.16 -5.34 -9.21
N LEU A 294 8.60 -6.32 -9.93
CA LEU A 294 7.16 -6.41 -10.10
C LEU A 294 6.44 -6.62 -8.76
N GLY A 295 6.94 -7.48 -7.88
CA GLY A 295 6.33 -7.71 -6.58
C GLY A 295 6.25 -6.42 -5.75
N HIS A 296 7.25 -5.55 -5.84
CA HIS A 296 7.17 -4.20 -5.27
C HIS A 296 6.01 -3.41 -5.89
N ALA A 297 5.89 -3.36 -7.22
CA ALA A 297 4.77 -2.68 -7.89
C ALA A 297 3.38 -3.22 -7.47
N LEU A 298 3.31 -4.46 -6.98
CA LEU A 298 2.09 -5.11 -6.50
C LEU A 298 1.81 -4.93 -4.99
N GLY A 299 2.73 -4.35 -4.19
CA GLY A 299 2.48 -4.15 -2.76
C GLY A 299 3.43 -4.87 -1.80
N MET A 300 4.50 -5.50 -2.28
CA MET A 300 5.51 -6.14 -1.43
C MET A 300 6.60 -5.11 -1.03
N ILE A 301 6.35 -4.17 -0.11
CA ILE A 301 7.10 -2.88 -0.06
C ILE A 301 7.48 -2.30 1.32
N PRO A 302 7.78 -3.06 2.40
CA PRO A 302 8.81 -2.43 3.25
C PRO A 302 9.87 -3.33 3.90
N GLY A 303 9.59 -4.60 4.20
CA GLY A 303 10.45 -5.32 5.15
C GLY A 303 11.89 -5.52 4.71
N HIS A 304 12.11 -5.84 3.44
CA HIS A 304 13.44 -6.23 2.95
C HIS A 304 14.28 -5.07 2.42
N GLY A 305 13.73 -3.85 2.39
CA GLY A 305 14.49 -2.66 1.99
C GLY A 305 15.60 -2.29 2.97
N ALA A 306 15.51 -2.77 4.22
CA ALA A 306 16.55 -2.58 5.24
C ALA A 306 17.58 -3.71 5.26
N ASP A 307 17.14 -4.97 5.04
CA ASP A 307 18.00 -6.16 5.02
C ASP A 307 17.24 -7.35 4.40
N LEU A 308 17.68 -7.76 3.21
CA LEU A 308 17.15 -8.89 2.46
C LEU A 308 17.26 -10.23 3.23
N SER A 309 18.24 -10.36 4.13
CA SER A 309 18.45 -11.57 4.93
C SER A 309 17.41 -11.74 6.04
N LEU A 310 16.67 -10.68 6.35
CA LEU A 310 15.59 -10.70 7.34
C LEU A 310 14.26 -11.20 6.77
N VAL A 311 14.15 -11.37 5.44
CA VAL A 311 12.97 -11.95 4.82
C VAL A 311 12.86 -13.43 5.24
N PRO A 312 11.81 -13.83 5.96
CA PRO A 312 11.72 -15.19 6.46
C PRO A 312 11.55 -16.22 5.32
N GLY A 313 12.60 -16.99 5.05
CA GLY A 313 12.57 -18.13 4.12
C GLY A 313 12.66 -17.75 2.63
N PRO A 314 12.51 -18.72 1.72
CA PRO A 314 12.60 -18.45 0.29
C PRO A 314 11.42 -17.59 -0.16
N SER A 315 11.72 -16.50 -0.84
CA SER A 315 10.77 -15.54 -1.38
C SER A 315 11.41 -14.80 -2.54
N ILE A 316 10.61 -14.33 -3.49
CA ILE A 316 11.09 -13.38 -4.50
C ILE A 316 11.67 -12.10 -3.89
N MET A 317 11.32 -11.78 -2.64
CA MET A 317 11.80 -10.61 -1.91
C MET A 317 13.08 -10.86 -1.08
N GLY A 318 13.56 -12.10 -1.00
CA GLY A 318 14.77 -12.43 -0.23
C GLY A 318 16.06 -12.33 -1.05
N ASP A 319 17.19 -12.63 -0.40
CA ASP A 319 18.55 -12.63 -1.00
C ASP A 319 18.67 -13.54 -2.23
N ASP A 320 17.93 -14.65 -2.22
CA ASP A 320 17.87 -15.66 -3.28
C ASP A 320 16.58 -15.53 -4.10
N ALA A 321 16.39 -14.40 -4.79
CA ALA A 321 15.29 -14.18 -5.72
C ALA A 321 15.41 -15.08 -6.98
N VAL A 322 15.30 -16.40 -6.80
CA VAL A 322 15.45 -17.43 -7.84
C VAL A 322 14.11 -17.83 -8.49
N GLY A 323 12.98 -17.27 -8.01
CA GLY A 323 11.66 -17.43 -8.63
C GLY A 323 10.49 -17.31 -7.64
N VAL A 324 9.26 -17.24 -8.17
CA VAL A 324 8.02 -17.14 -7.38
C VAL A 324 7.78 -18.40 -6.56
N THR A 325 7.71 -18.26 -5.23
CA THR A 325 7.47 -19.37 -4.31
C THR A 325 5.98 -19.55 -3.98
N ALA A 326 5.62 -20.65 -3.32
CA ALA A 326 4.27 -20.83 -2.78
C ALA A 326 3.95 -19.81 -1.66
N LYS A 327 4.98 -19.39 -0.90
CA LYS A 327 4.87 -18.38 0.14
C LYS A 327 4.49 -17.03 -0.48
N ASP A 328 5.15 -16.62 -1.56
CA ASP A 328 4.84 -15.36 -2.26
C ASP A 328 3.38 -15.35 -2.75
N ARG A 329 2.94 -16.42 -3.43
CA ARG A 329 1.57 -16.55 -3.94
C ARG A 329 0.52 -16.46 -2.83
N LEU A 330 0.72 -17.21 -1.74
CA LEU A 330 -0.24 -17.28 -0.66
C LEU A 330 -0.45 -15.90 -0.02
N HIS A 331 0.65 -15.23 0.34
CA HIS A 331 0.57 -13.99 1.09
C HIS A 331 0.15 -12.82 0.19
N THR A 332 0.61 -12.75 -1.06
CA THR A 332 0.13 -11.74 -2.00
C THR A 332 -1.36 -11.91 -2.30
N LYS A 333 -1.87 -13.14 -2.45
CA LYS A 333 -3.31 -13.37 -2.57
C LYS A 333 -4.10 -12.86 -1.36
N ILE A 334 -3.57 -13.06 -0.14
CA ILE A 334 -4.20 -12.55 1.10
C ILE A 334 -4.16 -11.01 1.15
N LEU A 335 -3.04 -10.38 0.76
CA LEU A 335 -2.92 -8.92 0.63
C LEU A 335 -4.07 -8.36 -0.22
N TYR A 336 -4.34 -8.97 -1.37
CA TYR A 336 -5.37 -8.50 -2.30
C TYR A 336 -6.81 -8.78 -1.86
N LYS A 337 -7.01 -9.68 -0.88
CA LYS A 337 -8.29 -9.91 -0.19
C LYS A 337 -8.50 -8.97 1.00
N ARG A 338 -7.55 -8.07 1.27
CA ARG A 338 -7.64 -7.09 2.36
C ARG A 338 -7.74 -5.67 1.82
N PRO A 339 -8.44 -4.78 2.54
CA PRO A 339 -8.36 -3.35 2.29
C PRO A 339 -6.90 -2.86 2.31
N ILE A 340 -6.66 -1.78 1.57
CA ILE A 340 -5.43 -0.99 1.71
C ILE A 340 -5.43 -0.38 3.11
N GLY A 341 -4.29 -0.38 3.80
CA GLY A 341 -4.17 0.12 5.17
C GLY A 341 -4.51 -0.90 6.26
N SER A 342 -4.75 -2.17 5.91
CA SER A 342 -4.97 -3.21 6.93
C SER A 342 -3.70 -3.45 7.75
N VAL A 343 -3.83 -3.49 9.07
CA VAL A 343 -2.73 -3.65 10.04
C VAL A 343 -2.73 -5.02 10.70
N SER A 344 -1.62 -5.34 11.39
CA SER A 344 -1.42 -6.63 12.05
C SER A 344 -2.38 -6.86 13.23
N PRO A 345 -2.84 -8.12 13.48
CA PRO A 345 -2.66 -9.29 12.62
C PRO A 345 -3.65 -9.37 11.46
N ASP A 346 -4.87 -8.82 11.62
CA ASP A 346 -5.91 -8.80 10.57
C ASP A 346 -7.01 -7.74 10.79
N THR A 347 -6.60 -6.48 10.93
CA THR A 347 -7.49 -5.35 11.22
C THR A 347 -7.59 -4.39 10.04
N ASP A 348 -8.80 -4.07 9.61
CA ASP A 348 -9.03 -3.04 8.59
C ASP A 348 -8.78 -1.62 9.11
N PRO A 349 -8.43 -0.67 8.24
CA PRO A 349 -8.31 0.72 8.64
C PRO A 349 -9.69 1.32 8.98
N ALA A 350 -9.67 2.38 9.78
CA ALA A 350 -10.87 3.12 10.15
C ALA A 350 -11.63 3.62 8.90
N GLY A 351 -12.96 3.60 8.98
CA GLY A 351 -13.86 3.97 7.88
C GLY A 351 -14.09 2.87 6.84
N THR A 352 -13.43 1.73 6.96
CA THR A 352 -13.74 0.54 6.13
C THR A 352 -14.84 -0.30 6.76
N THR A 353 -15.82 -0.66 5.96
CA THR A 353 -16.89 -1.60 6.33
C THR A 353 -16.74 -2.91 5.58
N ILE A 354 -17.04 -4.02 6.26
CA ILE A 354 -16.91 -5.37 5.70
C ILE A 354 -18.07 -5.79 4.78
N ASN A 355 -19.19 -5.04 4.79
CA ASN A 355 -20.43 -5.32 4.07
C ASN A 355 -20.77 -4.26 3.02
#